data_AF-A0A2V5UHI5-F1
#
_entry.id   AF-A0A2V5UHI5-F1
#
_cell.length_a   1.000
_cell.length_b   1.000
_cell.length_c   1.000
_cell.angle_alpha   90.00
_cell.angle_beta   90.00
_cell.angle_gamma   90.00
#
_symmetry.space_group_name_H-M   'P 1'
#
loop_
_entity.id
_entity.type
_entity.pdbx_description
1 polymer ?
#
loop_
_entity_poly.entity_id
_entity_poly.type
_entity_poly.pdbx_seq_one_letter_code
_entity_poly.pdbx_strand_id
1 'polypeptide(L)'
;MFQVKAIGVLQSQSRLSHKSDFWFAFLWRDASIGGRFMMLLKKSPPQLRLIFLRAASKTTRAFSYCYTPLESFLKAKWQTMRPPVTSKTSTHVYEVRPRADHSGVDLISDVLPFGPLWYAGPNAISNAIKYAKSSSRSHDAVIRVYDDAGNVIETQEHAGEFKEW
;
A
#
# COMPACT_ATOMS: atom_id res chain seq x y z
N MET A 1 -12.37 37.61 55.75
CA MET A 1 -12.76 36.19 55.73
C MET A 1 -12.03 35.53 54.56
N PHE A 2 -11.10 34.63 54.90
CA PHE A 2 -10.38 33.60 54.13
C PHE A 2 -10.23 33.63 52.59
N GLN A 3 -8.95 33.64 52.19
CA GLN A 3 -8.31 33.04 51.00
C GLN A 3 -8.95 31.73 50.50
N VAL A 4 -8.93 31.46 49.18
CA VAL A 4 -8.44 30.19 48.58
C VAL A 4 -7.91 30.42 47.14
N LYS A 5 -6.80 29.74 46.85
CA LYS A 5 -5.95 29.68 45.65
C LYS A 5 -6.24 28.40 44.83
N ALA A 6 -6.26 28.45 43.49
CA ALA A 6 -5.92 27.36 42.54
C ALA A 6 -6.26 27.82 41.10
N ILE A 7 -5.30 28.11 40.20
CA ILE A 7 -4.57 27.18 39.30
C ILE A 7 -5.48 26.09 38.71
N GLY A 8 -6.16 26.44 37.61
CA GLY A 8 -6.87 25.52 36.72
C GLY A 8 -6.07 25.31 35.44
N VAL A 9 -5.48 24.12 35.31
CA VAL A 9 -4.96 23.53 34.09
C VAL A 9 -6.12 23.32 33.11
N LEU A 10 -6.00 23.73 31.85
CA LEU A 10 -6.65 23.02 30.74
C LEU A 10 -5.99 23.36 29.40
N GLN A 11 -5.40 22.30 28.86
CA GLN A 11 -4.79 22.14 27.55
C GLN A 11 -5.71 22.66 26.43
N SER A 12 -5.19 23.56 25.58
CA SER A 12 -5.69 23.70 24.22
C SER A 12 -4.86 22.82 23.30
N GLN A 13 -5.51 21.81 22.76
CA GLN A 13 -4.98 20.76 21.91
C GLN A 13 -4.27 21.34 20.67
N SER A 14 -2.97 21.03 20.55
CA SER A 14 -2.28 21.06 19.27
C SER A 14 -2.76 19.88 18.44
N ARG A 15 -3.57 20.19 17.43
CA ARG A 15 -3.97 19.34 16.32
C ARG A 15 -2.71 18.85 15.60
N LEU A 16 -2.25 17.63 15.89
CA LEU A 16 -1.21 16.95 15.13
C LEU A 16 -1.73 15.61 14.65
N SER A 17 -2.19 15.63 13.40
CA SER A 17 -2.39 14.46 12.56
C SER A 17 -1.02 13.87 12.24
N HIS A 18 -0.68 12.72 12.83
CA HIS A 18 0.42 11.94 12.29
C HIS A 18 0.20 10.44 12.50
N LYS A 19 0.03 9.72 11.40
CA LYS A 19 -0.10 8.26 11.33
C LYS A 19 1.11 7.48 11.89
N SER A 20 2.13 8.18 12.44
CA SER A 20 3.21 7.57 13.23
C SER A 20 2.73 6.97 14.55
N ASP A 21 1.60 7.42 15.07
CA ASP A 21 1.14 7.02 16.41
C ASP A 21 0.61 5.58 16.42
N PHE A 22 0.28 5.04 15.25
CA PHE A 22 -0.24 3.68 15.08
C PHE A 22 0.86 2.61 15.25
N TRP A 23 2.10 2.92 14.86
CA TRP A 23 3.24 2.01 15.02
C TRP A 23 3.84 2.05 16.44
N PHE A 24 3.82 3.22 17.10
CA PHE A 24 4.17 3.32 18.52
C PHE A 24 3.28 2.43 19.40
N ALA A 25 2.01 2.27 19.04
CA ALA A 25 1.09 1.37 19.74
C ALA A 25 1.40 -0.12 19.49
N PHE A 26 1.96 -0.50 18.33
CA PHE A 26 2.20 -1.89 17.96
C PHE A 26 3.48 -2.46 18.61
N LEU A 27 4.55 -1.67 18.72
CA LEU A 27 5.75 -2.05 19.48
C LEU A 27 5.49 -2.15 21.00
N TRP A 28 4.37 -1.59 21.47
CA TRP A 28 3.92 -1.64 22.87
C TRP A 28 2.78 -2.64 23.10
N ARG A 29 2.31 -3.36 22.08
CA ARG A 29 1.18 -4.28 22.20
C ARG A 29 1.54 -5.62 22.87
N ASP A 30 2.83 -5.93 23.01
CA ASP A 30 3.30 -6.98 23.92
C ASP A 30 3.43 -6.43 25.34
N ALA A 31 2.31 -6.46 26.07
CA ALA A 31 2.21 -6.07 27.48
C ALA A 31 3.22 -6.79 28.40
N SER A 32 3.86 -7.87 27.93
CA SER A 32 4.82 -8.67 28.69
C SER A 32 6.23 -8.04 28.78
N ILE A 33 6.73 -7.43 27.70
CA ILE A 33 8.12 -6.90 27.65
C ILE A 33 8.16 -5.43 28.10
N GLY A 34 7.24 -4.59 27.60
CA GLY A 34 7.17 -3.18 27.97
C GLY A 34 6.71 -2.95 29.42
N GLY A 35 5.80 -3.78 29.92
CA GLY A 35 5.25 -3.65 31.28
C GLY A 35 6.27 -3.97 32.39
N ARG A 36 7.08 -5.01 32.20
CA ARG A 36 8.12 -5.41 33.17
C ARG A 36 9.26 -4.39 33.26
N PHE A 37 9.67 -3.80 32.14
CA PHE A 37 10.69 -2.75 32.10
C PHE A 37 10.21 -1.45 32.77
N MET A 38 8.93 -1.08 32.56
CA MET A 38 8.32 0.10 33.17
C MET A 38 8.15 -0.03 34.70
N MET A 39 7.86 -1.24 35.20
CA MET A 39 7.77 -1.51 36.64
C MET A 39 9.13 -1.37 37.35
N LEU A 40 10.23 -1.80 36.72
CA LEU A 40 11.59 -1.66 37.25
C LEU A 40 12.07 -0.20 37.25
N LEU A 41 11.66 0.60 36.26
CA LEU A 41 11.93 2.04 36.21
C LEU A 41 11.20 2.84 37.31
N LYS A 42 10.03 2.37 37.77
CA LYS A 42 9.29 3.01 38.88
C LYS A 42 9.85 2.67 40.27
N LYS A 43 10.45 1.49 40.45
CA LYS A 43 11.01 1.01 41.74
C LYS A 43 12.51 1.28 41.92
N SER A 44 13.20 1.81 40.91
CA SER A 44 14.66 2.03 40.97
C SER A 44 15.04 3.40 41.55
N PRO A 45 16.18 3.48 42.28
CA PRO A 45 16.73 4.75 42.78
C PRO A 45 16.93 5.78 41.64
N PRO A 46 16.78 7.08 41.91
CA PRO A 46 16.76 8.13 40.87
C PRO A 46 18.01 8.14 39.98
N GLN A 47 19.19 7.81 40.52
CA GLN A 47 20.43 7.66 39.74
C GLN A 47 20.40 6.54 38.68
N LEU A 48 19.85 5.37 39.02
CA LEU A 48 19.79 4.22 38.09
C LEU A 48 18.71 4.43 37.03
N ARG A 49 17.61 5.10 37.39
CA ARG A 49 16.51 5.43 36.47
C ARG A 49 16.96 6.28 35.28
N LEU A 50 17.86 7.23 35.50
CA LEU A 50 18.42 8.08 34.45
C LEU A 50 19.32 7.28 33.48
N ILE A 51 20.05 6.27 33.97
CA ILE A 51 20.89 5.39 33.15
C ILE A 51 20.02 4.50 32.26
N PHE A 52 18.96 3.91 32.81
CA PHE A 52 18.00 3.13 32.03
C PHE A 52 17.25 3.97 30.99
N LEU A 53 16.84 5.19 31.35
CA LEU A 53 16.22 6.13 30.40
C LEU A 53 17.19 6.53 29.28
N ARG A 54 18.48 6.75 29.58
CA ARG A 54 19.49 7.02 28.55
C ARG A 54 19.76 5.81 27.65
N ALA A 55 19.80 4.60 28.22
CA ALA A 55 19.97 3.38 27.44
C ALA A 55 18.77 3.14 26.51
N ALA A 56 17.54 3.26 27.03
CA ALA A 56 16.32 3.17 26.23
C ALA A 56 16.22 4.30 25.19
N SER A 57 16.65 5.52 25.53
CA SER A 57 16.69 6.65 24.59
C SER A 57 17.66 6.38 23.43
N LYS A 58 18.87 5.90 23.72
CA LYS A 58 19.87 5.55 22.70
C LYS A 58 19.36 4.46 21.74
N THR A 59 18.70 3.43 22.27
CA THR A 59 18.11 2.39 21.42
C THR A 59 16.96 2.94 20.59
N THR A 60 16.03 3.72 21.15
CA THR A 60 14.95 4.36 20.36
C THR A 60 15.48 5.30 19.27
N ARG A 61 16.59 6.02 19.53
CA ARG A 61 17.20 6.91 18.53
C ARG A 61 17.82 6.10 17.39
N ALA A 62 18.54 5.02 17.70
CA ALA A 62 19.11 4.12 16.71
C ALA A 62 18.02 3.41 15.88
N PHE A 63 16.96 2.91 16.52
CA PHE A 63 15.82 2.30 15.82
C PHE A 63 15.07 3.30 14.93
N SER A 64 14.90 4.55 15.38
CA SER A 64 14.27 5.61 14.58
C SER A 64 15.06 5.91 13.30
N TYR A 65 16.39 6.01 13.38
CA TYR A 65 17.23 6.20 12.19
C TYR A 65 17.16 5.02 11.21
N CYS A 66 16.89 3.80 11.69
CA CYS A 66 16.73 2.63 10.82
C CYS A 66 15.32 2.52 10.19
N TYR A 67 14.30 3.13 10.80
CA TYR A 67 12.91 3.05 10.33
C TYR A 67 12.54 4.15 9.33
N THR A 68 13.15 5.35 9.42
CA THR A 68 12.87 6.46 8.50
C THR A 68 13.21 6.19 7.03
N PRO A 69 14.30 5.48 6.66
CA PRO A 69 14.59 5.14 5.26
C PRO A 69 13.66 4.06 4.71
N LEU A 70 13.17 3.18 5.59
CA LEU A 70 12.21 2.14 5.21
C LEU A 70 10.83 2.76 4.94
N GLU A 71 10.38 3.69 5.77
CA GLU A 71 9.14 4.43 5.55
C GLU A 71 9.18 5.26 4.27
N SER A 72 10.29 5.93 3.98
CA SER A 72 10.44 6.67 2.73
C SER A 72 10.43 5.75 1.51
N PHE A 73 11.11 4.59 1.59
CA PHE A 73 11.10 3.57 0.54
C PHE A 73 9.69 2.99 0.32
N LEU A 74 8.99 2.61 1.40
CA LEU A 74 7.63 2.12 1.30
C LEU A 74 6.71 3.19 0.72
N LYS A 75 6.76 4.42 1.23
CA LYS A 75 5.96 5.54 0.72
C LYS A 75 6.25 5.80 -0.76
N ALA A 76 7.50 5.78 -1.19
CA ALA A 76 7.87 5.90 -2.60
C ALA A 76 7.29 4.75 -3.42
N LYS A 77 7.46 3.50 -2.97
CA LYS A 77 6.90 2.32 -3.62
C LYS A 77 5.36 2.37 -3.72
N TRP A 78 4.68 2.85 -2.67
CA TRP A 78 3.22 3.07 -2.68
C TRP A 78 2.77 4.17 -3.65
N GLN A 79 3.62 5.17 -3.90
CA GLN A 79 3.35 6.21 -4.90
C GLN A 79 3.57 5.67 -6.32
N THR A 80 4.55 4.80 -6.53
CA THR A 80 4.77 4.09 -7.79
C THR A 80 3.68 3.05 -8.07
N MET A 81 3.14 2.41 -7.03
CA MET A 81 2.01 1.48 -7.16
C MET A 81 0.65 2.18 -7.23
N ARG A 82 0.59 3.50 -7.04
CA ARG A 82 -0.63 4.23 -7.38
C ARG A 82 -0.71 4.24 -8.91
N PRO A 83 -1.77 3.67 -9.50
CA PRO A 83 -1.93 3.75 -10.94
C PRO A 83 -1.89 5.24 -11.33
N PRO A 84 -1.22 5.59 -12.44
CA PRO A 84 -1.29 6.93 -12.99
C PRO A 84 -2.75 7.35 -13.05
N VAL A 85 -3.06 8.63 -12.82
CA VAL A 85 -4.42 9.12 -13.01
C VAL A 85 -4.74 8.93 -14.49
N THR A 86 -5.32 7.79 -14.83
CA THR A 86 -5.82 7.49 -16.16
C THR A 86 -7.04 8.38 -16.34
N SER A 87 -6.98 9.24 -17.35
CA SER A 87 -8.16 9.93 -17.83
C SER A 87 -9.28 8.91 -18.00
N LYS A 88 -10.44 9.16 -17.38
CA LYS A 88 -11.63 8.30 -17.46
C LYS A 88 -12.10 8.17 -18.90
N THR A 89 -11.44 7.35 -19.71
CA THR A 89 -11.99 6.84 -20.95
C THR A 89 -13.11 5.88 -20.53
N SER A 90 -14.30 6.06 -21.10
CA SER A 90 -15.42 5.15 -20.88
C SER A 90 -15.11 3.73 -21.38
N THR A 91 -14.06 3.60 -22.20
CA THR A 91 -13.69 2.37 -22.90
C THR A 91 -12.27 1.95 -22.55
N HIS A 92 -12.12 0.73 -22.02
CA HIS A 92 -10.83 0.10 -21.77
C HIS A 92 -10.33 -0.59 -23.03
N VAL A 93 -9.04 -0.45 -23.35
CA VAL A 93 -8.43 -1.16 -24.48
C VAL A 93 -7.42 -2.17 -23.96
N TYR A 94 -7.57 -3.42 -24.39
CA TYR A 94 -6.67 -4.51 -24.07
C TYR A 94 -6.05 -5.06 -25.34
N GLU A 95 -4.74 -5.27 -25.31
CA GLU A 95 -3.98 -5.84 -26.41
C GLU A 95 -3.35 -7.15 -25.96
N VAL A 96 -3.70 -8.24 -26.63
CA VAL A 96 -3.08 -9.55 -26.46
C VAL A 96 -2.06 -9.72 -27.55
N ARG A 97 -0.78 -9.73 -27.19
CA ARG A 97 0.33 -9.86 -28.14
C ARG A 97 1.05 -11.19 -27.90
N PRO A 98 1.18 -12.05 -28.92
CA PRO A 98 2.02 -13.22 -28.80
C PRO A 98 3.48 -12.79 -28.65
N ARG A 99 4.23 -13.55 -27.86
CA ARG A 99 5.65 -13.29 -27.65
C ARG A 99 6.49 -13.91 -28.75
N ALA A 100 7.62 -13.24 -29.06
CA ALA A 100 8.58 -13.72 -30.06
C ALA A 100 9.16 -15.12 -29.75
N ASP A 101 9.24 -15.51 -28.47
CA ASP A 101 9.71 -16.83 -28.06
C ASP A 101 8.59 -17.89 -28.01
N HIS A 102 7.37 -17.54 -28.42
CA HIS A 102 6.21 -18.43 -28.46
C HIS A 102 5.87 -19.09 -27.10
N SER A 103 6.39 -18.55 -25.99
CA SER A 103 6.17 -19.09 -24.64
C SER A 103 4.86 -18.65 -24.01
N GLY A 104 4.05 -17.89 -24.75
CA GLY A 104 2.76 -17.40 -24.29
C GLY A 104 2.37 -16.07 -24.94
N VAL A 105 1.52 -15.34 -24.23
CA VAL A 105 1.03 -14.03 -24.66
C VAL A 105 1.17 -13.01 -23.56
N ASP A 106 1.43 -11.78 -23.98
CA ASP A 106 1.43 -10.60 -23.13
C ASP A 106 0.09 -9.88 -23.28
N LEU A 107 -0.59 -9.64 -22.15
CA LEU A 107 -1.76 -8.81 -22.04
C LEU A 107 -1.33 -7.41 -21.61
N ILE A 108 -1.49 -6.44 -22.49
CA ILE A 108 -1.08 -5.06 -22.31
C ILE A 108 -2.34 -4.20 -22.27
N SER A 109 -2.41 -3.30 -21.30
CA SER A 109 -3.44 -2.26 -21.23
C SER A 109 -2.98 -1.14 -20.29
N ASP A 110 -3.42 0.07 -20.59
CA ASP A 110 -3.20 1.27 -19.78
C ASP A 110 -3.92 1.22 -18.43
N VAL A 111 -4.98 0.40 -18.32
CA VAL A 111 -5.74 0.23 -17.08
C VAL A 111 -5.15 -0.84 -16.14
N LEU A 112 -4.06 -1.52 -16.53
CA LEU A 112 -3.42 -2.51 -15.67
C LEU A 112 -2.63 -1.84 -14.53
N PRO A 113 -2.94 -2.14 -13.26
CA PRO A 113 -2.32 -1.46 -12.12
C PRO A 113 -0.83 -1.78 -11.93
N PHE A 114 -0.36 -2.91 -12.46
CA PHE A 114 1.00 -3.41 -12.28
C PHE A 114 1.79 -3.53 -13.59
N GLY A 115 1.27 -2.94 -14.67
CA GLY A 115 1.83 -3.09 -16.02
C GLY A 115 1.38 -4.37 -16.73
N PRO A 116 2.06 -4.75 -17.83
CA PRO A 116 1.71 -5.90 -18.65
C PRO A 116 1.65 -7.21 -17.86
N LEU A 117 0.68 -8.05 -18.17
CA LEU A 117 0.52 -9.39 -17.61
C LEU A 117 0.94 -10.46 -18.60
N TRP A 118 1.54 -11.54 -18.12
CA TRP A 118 1.99 -12.66 -18.95
C TRP A 118 1.17 -13.92 -18.66
N TYR A 119 0.73 -14.60 -19.71
CA TYR A 119 0.08 -15.89 -19.64
C TYR A 119 0.84 -16.92 -20.49
N ALA A 120 1.11 -18.08 -19.90
CA ALA A 120 1.81 -19.20 -20.55
C ALA A 120 0.91 -20.44 -20.68
N GLY A 121 1.27 -21.31 -21.61
CA GLY A 121 0.60 -22.60 -21.82
C GLY A 121 -0.52 -22.58 -22.86
N PRO A 122 -1.23 -23.71 -23.05
CA PRO A 122 -2.15 -23.90 -24.18
C PRO A 122 -3.36 -22.97 -24.17
N ASN A 123 -3.72 -22.43 -23.00
CA ASN A 123 -4.88 -21.55 -22.82
C ASN A 123 -4.47 -20.09 -22.57
N ALA A 124 -3.25 -19.68 -22.96
CA ALA A 124 -2.71 -18.36 -22.67
C ALA A 124 -3.62 -17.23 -23.20
N ILE A 125 -4.07 -17.32 -24.44
CA ILE A 125 -4.97 -16.36 -25.08
C ILE A 125 -6.32 -16.31 -24.34
N SER A 126 -6.92 -17.47 -24.07
CA SER A 126 -8.21 -17.57 -23.38
C SER A 126 -8.15 -16.96 -21.96
N ASN A 127 -7.05 -17.21 -21.23
CA ASN A 127 -6.83 -16.64 -19.91
C ASN A 127 -6.69 -15.11 -19.96
N ALA A 128 -5.97 -14.57 -20.95
CA ALA A 128 -5.82 -13.14 -21.16
C ALA A 128 -7.17 -12.46 -21.47
N ILE A 129 -7.95 -13.03 -22.38
CA ILE A 129 -9.30 -12.55 -22.73
C ILE A 129 -10.22 -12.60 -21.50
N LYS A 130 -10.17 -13.70 -20.74
CA LYS A 130 -10.98 -13.86 -19.52
C LYS A 130 -10.64 -12.80 -18.47
N TYR A 131 -9.35 -12.49 -18.31
CA TYR A 131 -8.93 -11.42 -17.42
C TYR A 131 -9.47 -10.07 -17.88
N ALA A 132 -9.30 -9.72 -19.15
CA ALA A 132 -9.76 -8.44 -19.70
C ALA A 132 -11.28 -8.24 -19.53
N LYS A 133 -12.08 -9.28 -19.79
CA LYS A 133 -13.54 -9.26 -19.52
C LYS A 133 -13.85 -9.04 -18.05
N SER A 134 -13.20 -9.79 -17.15
CA SER A 134 -13.44 -9.64 -15.71
C SER A 134 -13.02 -8.27 -15.16
N SER A 135 -11.95 -7.69 -15.71
CA SER A 135 -11.41 -6.40 -15.32
C SER A 135 -12.27 -5.23 -15.83
N SER A 136 -13.12 -5.47 -16.82
CA SER A 136 -13.93 -4.45 -17.50
C SER A 136 -15.41 -4.58 -17.19
N ARG A 137 -15.79 -5.27 -16.12
CA ARG A 137 -17.22 -5.46 -15.81
C ARG A 137 -18.04 -4.17 -15.70
N SER A 138 -17.40 -3.06 -15.32
CA SER A 138 -18.05 -1.75 -15.16
C SER A 138 -17.83 -0.79 -16.33
N HIS A 139 -17.06 -1.18 -17.35
CA HIS A 139 -16.65 -0.31 -18.45
C HIS A 139 -16.74 -1.06 -19.77
N ASP A 140 -17.07 -0.35 -20.85
CA ASP A 140 -16.97 -0.98 -22.16
C ASP A 140 -15.50 -1.31 -22.42
N ALA A 141 -15.22 -2.46 -23.04
CA ALA A 141 -13.86 -2.87 -23.34
C ALA A 141 -13.71 -3.42 -24.74
N VAL A 142 -12.61 -3.04 -25.38
CA VAL A 142 -12.18 -3.58 -26.67
C VAL A 142 -10.94 -4.41 -26.44
N ILE A 143 -11.01 -5.70 -26.76
CA ILE A 143 -9.93 -6.67 -26.62
C ILE A 143 -9.43 -7.01 -28.02
N ARG A 144 -8.20 -6.61 -28.35
CA ARG A 144 -7.54 -6.90 -29.63
C ARG A 144 -6.55 -8.02 -29.45
N VAL A 145 -6.68 -9.06 -30.26
CA VAL A 145 -5.71 -10.16 -30.33
C VAL A 145 -4.89 -9.97 -31.59
N TYR A 146 -3.58 -9.93 -31.42
CA TYR A 146 -2.62 -9.80 -32.50
C TYR A 146 -2.04 -11.16 -32.88
N ASP A 147 -1.66 -11.33 -34.16
CA ASP A 147 -0.79 -12.43 -34.60
C ASP A 147 0.70 -12.11 -34.36
N ASP A 148 1.56 -13.07 -34.69
CA ASP A 148 3.03 -12.92 -34.60
C ASP A 148 3.58 -11.83 -35.54
N ALA A 149 2.86 -11.49 -36.60
CA ALA A 149 3.21 -10.41 -37.52
C ALA A 149 2.74 -9.03 -37.03
N GLY A 150 2.02 -8.97 -35.91
CA GLY A 150 1.48 -7.74 -35.33
C GLY A 150 0.22 -7.24 -36.02
N ASN A 151 -0.48 -8.08 -36.78
CA ASN A 151 -1.80 -7.78 -37.34
C ASN A 151 -2.89 -8.20 -36.36
N VAL A 152 -3.99 -7.44 -36.31
CA VAL A 152 -5.14 -7.80 -35.49
C VAL A 152 -5.88 -8.96 -36.16
N ILE A 153 -5.95 -10.11 -35.49
CA ILE A 153 -6.68 -11.29 -35.95
C ILE A 153 -8.09 -11.38 -35.38
N GLU A 154 -8.29 -10.84 -34.18
CA GLU A 154 -9.58 -10.87 -33.51
C GLU A 154 -9.77 -9.59 -32.71
N THR A 155 -10.98 -9.03 -32.79
CA THR A 155 -11.40 -7.91 -31.93
C THR A 155 -12.68 -8.32 -31.23
N GLN A 156 -12.64 -8.41 -29.91
CA GLN A 156 -13.82 -8.65 -29.09
C GLN A 156 -14.25 -7.35 -28.41
N GLU A 157 -15.51 -6.99 -28.59
CA GLU A 157 -16.16 -5.92 -27.86
C GLU A 157 -16.92 -6.50 -26.67
N HIS A 158 -16.69 -5.94 -25.49
CA HIS A 158 -17.39 -6.31 -24.27
C HIS A 158 -18.12 -5.08 -23.74
N ALA A 159 -19.46 -5.13 -23.77
CA ALA A 159 -20.28 -4.13 -23.12
C ALA A 159 -20.23 -4.32 -21.61
N GLY A 160 -19.90 -3.26 -20.87
CA GLY A 160 -19.86 -3.28 -19.42
C GLY A 160 -21.27 -3.34 -18.85
N GLU A 161 -21.78 -4.53 -18.49
CA GLU A 161 -23.05 -4.65 -17.77
C GLU A 161 -22.89 -4.25 -16.29
N PHE A 162 -22.92 -2.95 -16.01
CA PHE A 162 -23.01 -2.45 -14.64
C PHE A 162 -24.46 -2.61 -14.13
N LYS A 163 -24.74 -3.72 -13.45
CA LYS A 163 -25.96 -3.85 -12.63
C LYS A 163 -25.70 -3.28 -11.23
N GLU A 164 -26.26 -2.11 -10.97
CA GLU A 164 -26.45 -1.59 -9.61
C GLU A 164 -27.39 -2.55 -8.84
N TRP A 165 -27.03 -2.87 -7.61
CA TRP A 165 -27.78 -3.76 -6.72
C TRP A 165 -28.26 -2.98 -5.50
#